data_AF-A0A2A4VFY4-F1
#
_entry.id   AF-A0A2A4VFY4-F1
#
_cell.length_a   1.000
_cell.length_b   1.000
_cell.length_c   1.000
_cell.angle_alpha   90.00
_cell.angle_beta   90.00
_cell.angle_gamma   90.00
#
_symmetry.space_group_name_H-M   'P 1'
#
loop_
_entity.id
_entity.type
_entity.pdbx_description
1 polymer ?
#
loop_
_entity_poly.entity_id
_entity_poly.type
_entity_poly.pdbx_seq_one_letter_code
_entity_poly.pdbx_strand_id
1 'polypeptide(L)'
;MSVDYKTAKHICNVIRRQIQSGFPDLYINFIVHAEDKRKQAFSKEKEDLSGHPAGDFAINHLQDPQYMGILEKNRSCFSILAYDKQPGFLGFFQSNSYLSIFFINHERFQNEDNLRNHAFHLAWHAIALYRNVMDTEIKGSDNTTDLFKDSNNILRTDMTSAQWKHRNLQADIFSASIQTLQGRGNTLDVLSKQRMSDTLHATPGFVAENFPFPVCLDTLDFVFKNKISQYKKSKKSIIAATEIAEEIGKAYDDSSIEQWRSFSIPAQEMAWLGHSPKSILGAAIYTSENTYAQSIADMLAERMDIKPEVISTSQEYNPFTAQEANERIHKKQCNQLIDSILNKIHEEKNHAIIMEVIQKQNIFLQNTSLIGWCSSALIQTKIYIEQSDLSNDIVGILKHARTVFQEEVDSIPWDTLMHFSRALFNHRRNHINQTMDDIINIADENDEFASIYHVLTTVNNAQNKTEANDGELDPTPNISNFISPNAIKGA
;
A
#
# COMPACT_ATOMS: atom_id res chain seq x y z
N MET A 1 -18.89 7.87 -10.75
CA MET A 1 -19.96 7.87 -9.72
C MET A 1 -19.77 6.63 -8.89
N SER A 2 -19.86 6.73 -7.56
CA SER A 2 -19.75 5.56 -6.67
C SER A 2 -21.00 4.67 -6.76
N VAL A 3 -20.88 3.40 -6.37
CA VAL A 3 -22.02 2.49 -6.26
C VAL A 3 -22.95 2.97 -5.13
N ASP A 4 -24.26 3.07 -5.40
CA ASP A 4 -25.23 3.47 -4.39
C ASP A 4 -25.51 2.35 -3.37
N TYR A 5 -26.01 2.75 -2.20
CA TYR A 5 -26.27 1.85 -1.08
C TYR A 5 -27.21 0.68 -1.43
N LYS A 6 -28.29 0.93 -2.19
CA LYS A 6 -29.29 -0.11 -2.50
C LYS A 6 -28.70 -1.16 -3.43
N THR A 7 -27.98 -0.71 -4.45
CA THR A 7 -27.26 -1.58 -5.38
C THR A 7 -26.22 -2.42 -4.66
N ALA A 8 -25.40 -1.80 -3.80
CA ALA A 8 -24.43 -2.53 -2.98
C ALA A 8 -25.09 -3.58 -2.09
N LYS A 9 -26.18 -3.24 -1.38
CA LYS A 9 -26.92 -4.18 -0.53
C LYS A 9 -27.55 -5.33 -1.35
N HIS A 10 -28.03 -5.05 -2.56
CA HIS A 10 -28.54 -6.09 -3.46
C HIS A 10 -27.43 -7.07 -3.89
N ILE A 11 -26.29 -6.54 -4.36
CA ILE A 11 -25.13 -7.36 -4.77
C ILE A 11 -24.68 -8.26 -3.63
N CYS A 12 -24.47 -7.69 -2.44
CA CYS A 12 -24.03 -8.43 -1.26
C CYS A 12 -25.02 -9.53 -0.86
N ASN A 13 -26.33 -9.26 -0.95
CA ASN A 13 -27.37 -10.25 -0.67
C ASN A 13 -27.38 -11.42 -1.66
N VAL A 14 -27.16 -11.14 -2.96
CA VAL A 14 -27.03 -12.19 -3.99
C VAL A 14 -25.81 -13.06 -3.69
N ILE A 15 -24.67 -12.44 -3.36
CA ILE A 15 -23.44 -13.16 -3.00
C ILE A 15 -23.68 -14.05 -1.78
N ARG A 16 -24.25 -13.51 -0.70
CA ARG A 16 -24.62 -14.29 0.51
C ARG A 16 -25.36 -15.58 0.16
N ARG A 17 -26.43 -15.48 -0.64
CA ARG A 17 -27.24 -16.66 -1.05
C ARG A 17 -26.44 -17.66 -1.85
N GLN A 18 -25.55 -17.19 -2.73
CA GLN A 18 -24.70 -18.06 -3.53
C GLN A 18 -23.70 -18.83 -2.66
N ILE A 19 -23.08 -18.17 -1.68
CA ILE A 19 -22.15 -18.81 -0.75
C ILE A 19 -22.87 -19.85 0.10
N GLN A 20 -24.01 -19.49 0.69
CA GLN A 20 -24.85 -20.42 1.47
C GLN A 20 -25.23 -21.68 0.68
N SER A 21 -25.46 -21.54 -0.64
CA SER A 21 -25.81 -22.68 -1.49
C SER A 21 -24.70 -23.71 -1.65
N GLY A 22 -23.44 -23.30 -1.47
CA GLY A 22 -22.25 -24.15 -1.50
C GLY A 22 -21.80 -24.61 -0.12
N PHE A 23 -21.95 -23.75 0.88
CA PHE A 23 -21.53 -23.98 2.26
C PHE A 23 -22.72 -23.73 3.21
N PRO A 24 -23.60 -24.73 3.41
CA PRO A 24 -24.85 -24.57 4.14
C PRO A 24 -24.69 -24.18 5.61
N ASP A 25 -23.54 -24.49 6.21
CA ASP A 25 -23.25 -24.18 7.62
C ASP A 25 -22.56 -22.82 7.80
N LEU A 26 -22.14 -22.18 6.70
CA LEU A 26 -21.48 -20.88 6.69
C LEU A 26 -22.44 -19.77 6.26
N TYR A 27 -22.97 -19.05 7.25
CA TYR A 27 -23.74 -17.85 7.03
C TYR A 27 -22.85 -16.61 6.88
N ILE A 28 -23.03 -15.88 5.79
CA ILE A 28 -22.29 -14.64 5.49
C ILE A 28 -23.20 -13.43 5.67
N ASN A 29 -22.79 -12.47 6.50
CA ASN A 29 -23.49 -11.20 6.67
C ASN A 29 -22.64 -10.01 6.19
N PHE A 30 -23.13 -9.30 5.17
CA PHE A 30 -22.50 -8.07 4.69
C PHE A 30 -23.21 -6.84 5.26
N ILE A 31 -22.49 -6.07 6.07
CA ILE A 31 -22.93 -4.79 6.61
C ILE A 31 -22.43 -3.69 5.66
N VAL A 32 -23.33 -3.22 4.81
CA VAL A 32 -23.04 -2.12 3.87
C VAL A 32 -23.13 -0.78 4.61
N HIS A 33 -22.15 0.09 4.42
CA HIS A 33 -22.08 1.41 5.04
C HIS A 33 -21.50 2.48 4.10
N ALA A 34 -21.79 3.75 4.40
CA ALA A 34 -21.10 4.91 3.83
C ALA A 34 -19.85 5.27 4.67
N GLU A 35 -19.02 6.19 4.19
CA GLU A 35 -17.86 6.70 4.93
C GLU A 35 -18.31 7.22 6.32
N ASP A 36 -17.55 6.88 7.37
CA ASP A 36 -17.82 7.21 8.78
C ASP A 36 -19.16 6.70 9.36
N LYS A 37 -19.90 5.85 8.62
CA LYS A 37 -21.20 5.30 9.07
C LYS A 37 -21.14 3.83 9.48
N ARG A 38 -19.95 3.22 9.56
CA ARG A 38 -19.79 1.79 9.92
C ARG A 38 -20.47 1.42 11.23
N LYS A 39 -20.15 2.12 12.33
CA LYS A 39 -20.72 1.86 13.66
C LYS A 39 -22.24 1.97 13.67
N GLN A 40 -22.79 2.95 12.94
CA GLN A 40 -24.23 3.12 12.80
C GLN A 40 -24.86 1.97 12.01
N ALA A 41 -24.24 1.55 10.91
CA ALA A 41 -24.71 0.43 10.10
C ALA A 41 -24.68 -0.88 10.89
N PHE A 42 -23.60 -1.15 11.63
CA PHE A 42 -23.51 -2.29 12.54
C PHE A 42 -24.64 -2.28 13.57
N SER A 43 -24.88 -1.14 14.21
CA SER A 43 -25.92 -1.01 15.24
C SER A 43 -27.33 -1.32 14.71
N LYS A 44 -27.61 -1.01 13.43
CA LYS A 44 -28.90 -1.32 12.78
C LYS A 44 -29.08 -2.80 12.46
N GLU A 45 -28.00 -3.51 12.18
CA GLU A 45 -28.04 -4.93 11.78
C GLU A 45 -27.89 -5.88 13.00
N LYS A 46 -27.71 -5.34 14.22
CA LYS A 46 -27.54 -6.15 15.45
C LYS A 46 -28.70 -7.09 15.73
N GLU A 47 -29.94 -6.63 15.56
CA GLU A 47 -31.13 -7.45 15.84
C GLU A 47 -31.19 -8.66 14.90
N ASP A 48 -30.90 -8.44 13.61
CA ASP A 48 -30.80 -9.51 12.61
C ASP A 48 -29.65 -10.49 12.93
N LEU A 49 -28.52 -9.98 13.44
CA LEU A 49 -27.38 -10.80 13.85
C LEU A 49 -27.69 -11.67 15.07
N SER A 50 -28.39 -11.13 16.09
CA SER A 50 -28.80 -11.88 17.29
C SER A 50 -29.77 -13.01 16.97
N GLY A 51 -30.44 -12.98 15.81
CA GLY A 51 -31.26 -14.09 15.33
C GLY A 51 -30.45 -15.33 14.90
N HIS A 52 -29.13 -15.22 14.73
CA HIS A 52 -28.25 -16.32 14.36
C HIS A 52 -27.63 -17.00 15.61
N PRO A 53 -27.45 -18.33 15.65
CA PRO A 53 -26.86 -19.03 16.81
C PRO A 53 -25.52 -18.44 17.29
N ALA A 54 -24.61 -18.15 16.35
CA ALA A 54 -23.33 -17.51 16.63
C ALA A 54 -23.39 -15.96 16.78
N GLY A 55 -24.58 -15.37 16.79
CA GLY A 55 -24.83 -13.93 16.74
C GLY A 55 -24.28 -13.18 17.95
N ASP A 56 -24.61 -13.64 19.15
CA ASP A 56 -24.19 -12.98 20.39
C ASP A 56 -22.68 -13.02 20.59
N PHE A 57 -22.01 -14.11 20.21
CA PHE A 57 -20.54 -14.19 20.22
C PHE A 57 -19.94 -13.11 19.30
N ALA A 58 -20.45 -13.00 18.07
CA ALA A 58 -19.98 -12.01 17.11
C ALA A 58 -20.23 -10.57 17.58
N ILE A 59 -21.42 -10.28 18.12
CA ILE A 59 -21.78 -8.95 18.60
C ILE A 59 -20.92 -8.56 19.81
N ASN A 60 -20.80 -9.43 20.81
CA ASN A 60 -20.01 -9.17 22.01
C ASN A 60 -18.54 -8.91 21.64
N HIS A 61 -18.00 -9.70 20.71
CA HIS A 61 -16.65 -9.54 20.22
C HIS A 61 -16.39 -8.18 19.55
N LEU A 62 -17.30 -7.73 18.69
CA LEU A 62 -17.17 -6.44 17.99
C LEU A 62 -17.41 -5.23 18.89
N GLN A 63 -18.06 -5.43 20.05
CA GLN A 63 -18.31 -4.39 21.04
C GLN A 63 -17.25 -4.35 22.15
N ASP A 64 -16.37 -5.34 22.23
CA ASP A 64 -15.26 -5.36 23.18
C ASP A 64 -14.36 -4.14 22.94
N PRO A 65 -14.04 -3.34 23.98
CA PRO A 65 -13.14 -2.19 23.87
C PRO A 65 -11.83 -2.47 23.13
N GLN A 66 -11.27 -3.69 23.24
CA GLN A 66 -10.04 -4.08 22.54
C GLN A 66 -10.22 -4.14 21.01
N TYR A 67 -11.44 -4.35 20.53
CA TYR A 67 -11.74 -4.53 19.10
C TYR A 67 -12.63 -3.43 18.52
N MET A 68 -13.01 -2.43 19.33
CA MET A 68 -13.83 -1.29 18.91
C MET A 68 -13.23 -0.50 17.74
N GLY A 69 -11.89 -0.46 17.61
CA GLY A 69 -11.22 0.18 16.47
C GLY A 69 -11.58 -0.42 15.10
N ILE A 70 -12.12 -1.64 15.04
CA ILE A 70 -12.66 -2.22 13.80
C ILE A 70 -13.89 -1.45 13.30
N LEU A 71 -14.73 -0.97 14.22
CA LEU A 71 -15.96 -0.24 13.92
C LEU A 71 -15.71 1.23 13.53
N GLU A 72 -14.51 1.74 13.80
CA GLU A 72 -14.07 3.10 13.48
C GLU A 72 -13.39 3.20 12.11
N LYS A 73 -12.97 2.06 11.53
CA LYS A 73 -12.36 2.03 10.20
C LYS A 73 -13.41 2.26 9.12
N ASN A 74 -12.99 2.85 8.00
CA ASN A 74 -13.85 3.05 6.83
C ASN A 74 -13.62 2.05 5.68
N ARG A 75 -12.52 1.29 5.68
CA ARG A 75 -12.18 0.37 4.56
C ARG A 75 -12.97 -0.92 4.61
N SER A 76 -13.54 -1.36 3.48
CA SER A 76 -14.17 -2.67 3.37
C SER A 76 -13.26 -3.79 3.88
N CYS A 77 -13.80 -4.74 4.65
CA CYS A 77 -13.00 -5.82 5.23
C CYS A 77 -13.84 -7.04 5.62
N PHE A 78 -13.19 -8.21 5.62
CA PHE A 78 -13.62 -9.35 6.41
C PHE A 78 -13.28 -9.06 7.87
N SER A 79 -14.26 -9.19 8.76
CA SER A 79 -14.08 -8.83 10.17
C SER A 79 -13.81 -10.06 11.03
N ILE A 80 -14.76 -10.99 11.08
CA ILE A 80 -14.73 -12.13 12.00
C ILE A 80 -15.50 -13.32 11.44
N LEU A 81 -15.15 -14.51 11.91
CA LEU A 81 -15.93 -15.73 11.79
C LEU A 81 -16.25 -16.23 13.21
N ALA A 82 -17.50 -16.14 13.63
CA ALA A 82 -17.99 -16.70 14.87
C ALA A 82 -18.64 -18.06 14.60
N TYR A 83 -18.69 -18.93 15.59
CA TYR A 83 -19.41 -20.19 15.47
C TYR A 83 -20.09 -20.58 16.76
N ASP A 84 -21.15 -21.37 16.65
CA ASP A 84 -21.81 -21.95 17.82
C ASP A 84 -22.08 -23.43 17.57
N LYS A 85 -21.85 -24.25 18.60
CA LYS A 85 -22.01 -25.70 18.52
C LYS A 85 -23.39 -26.08 19.04
N GLN A 86 -24.29 -26.32 18.12
CA GLN A 86 -25.68 -26.64 18.41
C GLN A 86 -25.89 -28.16 18.55
N PRO A 87 -26.72 -28.62 19.51
CA PRO A 87 -27.12 -30.02 19.56
C PRO A 87 -28.01 -30.33 18.36
N GLY A 88 -27.65 -31.38 17.61
CA GLY A 88 -28.40 -31.87 16.46
C GLY A 88 -29.66 -32.65 16.84
N PHE A 89 -30.32 -33.26 15.85
CA PHE A 89 -31.59 -33.97 16.04
C PHE A 89 -31.50 -35.03 17.15
N LEU A 90 -32.36 -34.90 18.17
CA LEU A 90 -32.42 -35.75 19.38
C LEU A 90 -31.09 -35.81 20.18
N GLY A 91 -30.15 -34.89 19.96
CA GLY A 91 -28.87 -34.85 20.65
C GLY A 91 -27.85 -35.88 20.18
N PHE A 92 -28.12 -36.61 19.08
CA PHE A 92 -27.22 -37.67 18.60
C PHE A 92 -26.01 -37.16 17.80
N PHE A 93 -26.04 -35.91 17.33
CA PHE A 93 -24.95 -35.28 16.59
C PHE A 93 -24.79 -33.83 17.04
N GLN A 94 -23.63 -33.24 16.78
CA GLN A 94 -23.36 -31.82 17.01
C GLN A 94 -23.27 -31.13 15.64
N SER A 95 -23.99 -30.02 15.46
CA SER A 95 -23.91 -29.21 14.25
C SER A 95 -23.31 -27.87 14.59
N ASN A 96 -22.28 -27.45 13.85
CA ASN A 96 -21.66 -26.15 14.04
C ASN A 96 -22.31 -25.16 13.08
N SER A 97 -22.80 -24.03 13.60
CA SER A 97 -23.36 -22.94 12.80
C SER A 97 -22.38 -21.78 12.78
N TYR A 98 -21.92 -21.39 11.61
CA TYR A 98 -20.88 -20.37 11.42
C TYR A 98 -21.48 -19.06 10.91
N LEU A 99 -21.10 -17.94 11.53
CA LEU A 99 -21.46 -16.58 11.16
C LEU A 99 -20.22 -15.78 10.80
N SER A 100 -20.13 -15.34 9.55
CA SER A 100 -19.09 -14.43 9.09
C SER A 100 -19.65 -13.02 8.92
N ILE A 101 -18.93 -12.01 9.42
CA ILE A 101 -19.31 -10.59 9.29
C ILE A 101 -18.30 -9.85 8.41
N PHE A 102 -18.84 -9.11 7.45
CA PHE A 102 -18.09 -8.27 6.53
C PHE A 102 -18.60 -6.83 6.58
N PHE A 103 -17.70 -5.87 6.44
CA PHE A 103 -18.05 -4.47 6.24
C PHE A 103 -17.76 -4.08 4.79
N ILE A 104 -18.73 -3.45 4.13
CA ILE A 104 -18.60 -2.97 2.75
C ILE A 104 -18.87 -1.47 2.72
N ASN A 105 -17.84 -0.69 2.42
CA ASN A 105 -17.99 0.73 2.15
C ASN A 105 -18.33 0.92 0.67
N HIS A 106 -19.60 1.18 0.36
CA HIS A 106 -20.07 1.24 -1.03
C HIS A 106 -19.53 2.46 -1.79
N GLU A 107 -19.17 3.55 -1.09
CA GLU A 107 -18.70 4.79 -1.69
C GLU A 107 -17.30 4.66 -2.30
N ARG A 108 -16.54 3.64 -1.90
CA ARG A 108 -15.18 3.36 -2.40
C ARG A 108 -15.14 2.59 -3.72
N PHE A 109 -16.28 2.19 -4.27
CA PHE A 109 -16.35 1.44 -5.53
C PHE A 109 -16.88 2.31 -6.66
N GLN A 110 -16.11 2.38 -7.75
CA GLN A 110 -16.47 3.16 -8.94
C GLN A 110 -17.56 2.52 -9.80
N ASN A 111 -17.75 1.20 -9.69
CA ASN A 111 -18.75 0.45 -10.45
C ASN A 111 -19.13 -0.86 -9.72
N GLU A 112 -20.21 -1.49 -10.18
CA GLU A 112 -20.77 -2.70 -9.58
C GLU A 112 -19.83 -3.92 -9.69
N ASP A 113 -19.05 -4.02 -10.77
CA ASP A 113 -18.13 -5.14 -10.98
C ASP A 113 -16.97 -5.08 -9.99
N ASN A 114 -16.42 -3.90 -9.72
CA ASN A 114 -15.38 -3.70 -8.69
C ASN A 114 -15.91 -4.06 -7.29
N LEU A 115 -17.15 -3.65 -6.96
CA LEU A 115 -17.77 -4.01 -5.68
C LEU A 115 -17.97 -5.52 -5.57
N ARG A 116 -18.48 -6.15 -6.63
CA ARG A 116 -18.72 -7.59 -6.66
C ARG A 116 -17.44 -8.39 -6.56
N ASN A 117 -16.41 -7.99 -7.31
CA ASN A 117 -15.07 -8.57 -7.25
C ASN A 117 -14.54 -8.55 -5.82
N HIS A 118 -14.63 -7.40 -5.17
CA HIS A 118 -14.16 -7.23 -3.80
C HIS A 118 -15.00 -8.01 -2.79
N ALA A 119 -16.33 -8.05 -2.94
CA ALA A 119 -17.19 -8.80 -2.04
C ALA A 119 -16.96 -10.32 -2.11
N PHE A 120 -16.73 -10.88 -3.31
CA PHE A 120 -16.32 -12.28 -3.44
C PHE A 120 -14.90 -12.53 -2.93
N HIS A 121 -13.97 -11.60 -3.17
CA HIS A 121 -12.62 -11.67 -2.59
C HIS A 121 -12.69 -11.73 -1.06
N LEU A 122 -13.53 -10.90 -0.43
CA LEU A 122 -13.72 -10.97 1.02
C LEU A 122 -14.37 -12.29 1.44
N ALA A 123 -15.42 -12.72 0.74
CA ALA A 123 -16.11 -13.99 1.05
C ALA A 123 -15.17 -15.20 0.99
N TRP A 124 -14.15 -15.18 0.12
CA TRP A 124 -13.11 -16.20 0.08
C TRP A 124 -12.40 -16.36 1.42
N HIS A 125 -12.03 -15.26 2.10
CA HIS A 125 -11.33 -15.33 3.38
C HIS A 125 -12.13 -16.10 4.43
N ALA A 126 -13.46 -15.93 4.45
CA ALA A 126 -14.32 -16.68 5.36
C ALA A 126 -14.48 -18.14 4.93
N ILE A 127 -14.66 -18.43 3.63
CA ILE A 127 -14.72 -19.81 3.13
C ILE A 127 -13.43 -20.56 3.46
N ALA A 128 -12.29 -19.95 3.21
CA ALA A 128 -10.98 -20.50 3.48
C ALA A 128 -10.79 -20.80 4.97
N LEU A 129 -11.14 -19.84 5.85
CA LEU A 129 -11.06 -20.03 7.29
C LEU A 129 -12.00 -21.16 7.76
N TYR A 130 -13.25 -21.15 7.30
CA TYR A 130 -14.22 -22.22 7.57
C TYR A 130 -13.70 -23.60 7.14
N ARG A 131 -13.17 -23.71 5.91
CA ARG A 131 -12.64 -24.97 5.40
C ARG A 131 -11.41 -25.44 6.16
N ASN A 132 -10.51 -24.53 6.56
CA ASN A 132 -9.37 -24.86 7.39
C ASN A 132 -9.82 -25.50 8.72
N VAL A 133 -10.86 -24.94 9.35
CA VAL A 133 -11.42 -25.48 10.60
C VAL A 133 -12.02 -26.87 10.38
N MET A 134 -12.84 -27.03 9.32
CA MET A 134 -13.43 -28.33 8.97
C MET A 134 -12.38 -29.40 8.70
N ASP A 135 -11.32 -29.06 7.97
CA ASP A 135 -10.24 -29.98 7.65
C ASP A 135 -9.48 -30.42 8.92
N THR A 136 -9.25 -29.52 9.88
CA THR A 136 -8.63 -29.84 11.17
C THR A 136 -9.53 -30.73 12.04
N GLU A 137 -10.84 -30.46 12.07
CA GLU A 137 -11.80 -31.30 12.80
C GLU A 137 -11.88 -32.73 12.24
N ILE A 138 -11.74 -32.89 10.92
CA ILE A 138 -11.82 -34.20 10.23
C ILE A 138 -10.51 -34.98 10.32
N LYS A 139 -9.36 -34.35 10.09
CA LYS A 139 -8.06 -35.04 9.94
C LYS A 139 -7.33 -35.25 11.26
N GLY A 140 -7.79 -34.66 12.36
CA GLY A 140 -7.04 -34.59 13.61
C GLY A 140 -5.87 -33.61 13.50
N SER A 141 -5.40 -33.08 14.63
CA SER A 141 -4.35 -32.05 14.68
C SER A 141 -2.96 -32.61 14.33
N ASP A 142 -2.76 -33.03 13.08
CA ASP A 142 -1.47 -33.48 12.59
C ASP A 142 -0.61 -32.26 12.23
N ASN A 143 0.06 -31.67 13.22
CA ASN A 143 1.17 -30.70 13.09
C ASN A 143 1.01 -29.57 12.04
N THR A 144 -0.21 -29.24 11.62
CA THR A 144 -0.45 -28.11 10.73
C THR A 144 -0.20 -26.86 11.54
N THR A 145 0.78 -26.04 11.15
CA THR A 145 0.92 -24.64 11.60
C THR A 145 -0.47 -24.03 11.68
N ASP A 146 -0.92 -23.71 12.89
CA ASP A 146 -2.28 -23.25 13.16
C ASP A 146 -2.57 -22.02 12.28
N LEU A 147 -3.30 -22.20 11.18
CA LEU A 147 -3.68 -21.10 10.28
C LEU A 147 -4.78 -20.21 10.90
N PHE A 148 -5.25 -20.58 12.09
CA PHE A 148 -6.26 -19.88 12.84
C PHE A 148 -6.10 -20.09 14.35
N LYS A 149 -6.61 -19.11 15.10
CA LYS A 149 -6.79 -19.16 16.55
C LYS A 149 -8.28 -19.19 16.85
N ASP A 150 -8.67 -20.07 17.77
CA ASP A 150 -10.01 -20.12 18.33
C ASP A 150 -9.98 -19.52 19.74
N SER A 151 -10.76 -18.47 19.94
CA SER A 151 -10.91 -17.81 21.24
C SER A 151 -12.37 -17.45 21.46
N ASN A 152 -13.01 -18.06 22.45
CA ASN A 152 -14.40 -17.78 22.84
C ASN A 152 -15.37 -17.82 21.64
N ASN A 153 -15.34 -18.91 20.87
CA ASN A 153 -16.22 -19.11 19.71
C ASN A 153 -15.96 -18.13 18.55
N ILE A 154 -14.82 -17.46 18.55
CA ILE A 154 -14.36 -16.57 17.48
C ILE A 154 -13.11 -17.16 16.86
N LEU A 155 -13.21 -17.44 15.57
CA LEU A 155 -12.12 -17.91 14.71
C LEU A 155 -11.44 -16.71 14.08
N ARG A 156 -10.13 -16.62 14.28
CA ARG A 156 -9.26 -15.57 13.74
C ARG A 156 -8.17 -16.20 12.92
N THR A 157 -7.81 -15.57 11.81
CA THR A 157 -6.67 -16.03 11.02
C THR A 157 -5.37 -15.78 11.77
N ASP A 158 -4.47 -16.75 11.76
CA ASP A 158 -3.11 -16.64 12.30
C ASP A 158 -2.14 -16.94 11.15
N MET A 159 -1.91 -15.94 10.30
CA MET A 159 -1.15 -16.08 9.07
C MET A 159 0.02 -15.10 9.03
N THR A 160 1.16 -15.58 8.54
CA THR A 160 2.33 -14.74 8.21
C THR A 160 2.01 -13.78 7.06
N SER A 161 2.85 -12.76 6.86
CA SER A 161 2.70 -11.84 5.72
C SER A 161 2.68 -12.57 4.37
N ALA A 162 3.57 -13.57 4.18
CA ALA A 162 3.60 -14.37 2.95
C ALA A 162 2.29 -15.16 2.74
N GLN A 163 1.78 -15.80 3.79
CA GLN A 163 0.51 -16.53 3.74
C GLN A 163 -0.67 -15.61 3.42
N TRP A 164 -0.68 -14.37 3.92
CA TRP A 164 -1.69 -13.37 3.55
C TRP A 164 -1.65 -12.99 2.07
N LYS A 165 -0.46 -12.80 1.49
CA LYS A 165 -0.29 -12.51 0.05
C LYS A 165 -0.81 -13.66 -0.79
N HIS A 166 -0.47 -14.88 -0.41
CA HIS A 166 -0.97 -16.09 -1.07
C HIS A 166 -2.51 -16.22 -0.92
N ARG A 167 -3.04 -15.90 0.26
CA ARG A 167 -4.50 -15.91 0.48
C ARG A 167 -5.21 -14.88 -0.40
N ASN A 168 -4.63 -13.70 -0.57
CA ASN A 168 -5.18 -12.65 -1.46
C ASN A 168 -5.14 -13.08 -2.94
N LEU A 169 -4.08 -13.79 -3.37
CA LEU A 169 -4.02 -14.40 -4.70
C LEU A 169 -5.21 -15.34 -4.93
N GLN A 170 -5.41 -16.28 -4.01
CA GLN A 170 -6.53 -17.23 -4.06
C GLN A 170 -7.88 -16.52 -4.04
N ALA A 171 -8.02 -15.45 -3.27
CA ALA A 171 -9.24 -14.66 -3.19
C ALA A 171 -9.59 -13.97 -4.52
N ASP A 172 -8.60 -13.40 -5.20
CA ASP A 172 -8.79 -12.81 -6.53
C ASP A 172 -9.09 -13.88 -7.59
N ILE A 173 -8.40 -15.04 -7.56
CA ILE A 173 -8.70 -16.19 -8.42
C ILE A 173 -10.14 -16.66 -8.21
N PHE A 174 -10.55 -16.85 -6.96
CA PHE A 174 -11.90 -17.28 -6.60
C PHE A 174 -12.95 -16.30 -7.14
N SER A 175 -12.72 -15.00 -6.93
CA SER A 175 -13.60 -13.92 -7.36
C SER A 175 -13.77 -13.88 -8.88
N ALA A 176 -12.68 -14.00 -9.65
CA ALA A 176 -12.73 -14.08 -11.10
C ALA A 176 -13.39 -15.38 -11.59
N SER A 177 -13.12 -16.50 -10.93
CA SER A 177 -13.61 -17.83 -11.30
C SER A 177 -15.11 -17.96 -11.11
N ILE A 178 -15.64 -17.55 -9.95
CA ILE A 178 -17.08 -17.69 -9.68
C ILE A 178 -17.92 -16.85 -10.63
N GLN A 179 -17.46 -15.65 -10.97
CA GLN A 179 -18.17 -14.76 -11.89
C GLN A 179 -18.10 -15.25 -13.33
N THR A 180 -16.95 -15.74 -13.77
CA THR A 180 -16.78 -16.39 -15.09
C THR A 180 -17.71 -17.62 -15.20
N LEU A 181 -17.79 -18.44 -14.15
CA LEU A 181 -18.68 -19.59 -14.08
C LEU A 181 -20.17 -19.18 -14.13
N GLN A 182 -20.50 -18.01 -13.61
CA GLN A 182 -21.84 -17.41 -13.69
C GLN A 182 -22.15 -16.72 -15.04
N GLY A 183 -21.21 -16.76 -15.99
CA GLY A 183 -21.42 -16.21 -17.33
C GLY A 183 -20.99 -14.75 -17.51
N ARG A 184 -20.29 -14.16 -16.53
CA ARG A 184 -19.70 -12.82 -16.65
C ARG A 184 -18.34 -12.92 -17.34
N GLY A 185 -18.34 -12.84 -18.67
CA GLY A 185 -17.16 -13.16 -19.49
C GLY A 185 -15.99 -12.17 -19.40
N ASN A 186 -16.21 -10.94 -18.95
CA ASN A 186 -15.19 -9.89 -18.86
C ASN A 186 -14.57 -9.75 -17.46
N THR A 187 -14.99 -10.55 -16.46
CA THR A 187 -14.55 -10.34 -15.07
C THR A 187 -13.05 -10.46 -14.88
N LEU A 188 -12.40 -11.42 -15.56
CA LEU A 188 -10.96 -11.60 -15.46
C LEU A 188 -10.21 -10.33 -15.92
N ASP A 189 -10.63 -9.75 -17.04
CA ASP A 189 -10.06 -8.52 -17.59
C ASP A 189 -10.32 -7.30 -16.69
N VAL A 190 -11.53 -7.18 -16.13
CA VAL A 190 -11.87 -6.08 -15.22
C VAL A 190 -11.02 -6.14 -13.94
N LEU A 191 -10.94 -7.31 -13.30
CA LEU A 191 -10.17 -7.48 -12.06
C LEU A 191 -8.66 -7.33 -12.30
N SER A 192 -8.14 -7.88 -13.40
CA SER A 192 -6.71 -7.76 -13.74
C SER A 192 -6.32 -6.31 -13.97
N LYS A 193 -7.08 -5.57 -14.79
CA LYS A 193 -6.84 -4.15 -15.06
C LYS A 193 -6.95 -3.31 -13.80
N GLN A 194 -7.89 -3.61 -12.91
CA GLN A 194 -7.98 -2.94 -11.61
C GLN A 194 -6.70 -3.16 -10.80
N ARG A 195 -6.24 -4.41 -10.61
CA ARG A 195 -5.02 -4.70 -9.83
C ARG A 195 -3.76 -4.09 -10.43
N MET A 196 -3.62 -4.14 -11.76
CA MET A 196 -2.51 -3.51 -12.47
C MET A 196 -2.55 -1.98 -12.32
N SER A 197 -3.74 -1.37 -12.48
CA SER A 197 -3.93 0.06 -12.30
C SER A 197 -3.59 0.49 -10.86
N ASP A 198 -4.10 -0.21 -9.86
CA ASP A 198 -3.82 0.07 -8.45
C ASP A 198 -2.32 -0.06 -8.11
N THR A 199 -1.55 -0.86 -8.88
CA THR A 199 -0.09 -1.01 -8.75
C THR A 199 0.69 0.14 -9.38
N LEU A 200 0.14 0.78 -10.42
CA LEU A 200 0.78 1.86 -11.18
C LEU A 200 0.35 3.26 -10.74
N HIS A 201 -0.59 3.37 -9.77
CA HIS A 201 -1.08 4.64 -9.25
C HIS A 201 -0.95 4.71 -7.72
N ALA A 202 -0.73 5.92 -7.22
CA ALA A 202 -0.76 6.22 -5.79
C ALA A 202 -2.19 6.10 -5.26
N THR A 203 -2.55 4.91 -4.77
CA THR A 203 -3.89 4.62 -4.26
C THR A 203 -3.85 4.56 -2.73
N PRO A 204 -4.41 5.57 -2.01
CA PRO A 204 -4.39 5.59 -0.56
C PRO A 204 -5.00 4.33 0.05
N GLY A 205 -4.23 3.69 0.93
CA GLY A 205 -4.67 2.52 1.66
C GLY A 205 -4.72 1.21 0.88
N PHE A 206 -4.24 1.20 -0.36
CA PHE A 206 -4.02 -0.02 -1.11
C PHE A 206 -2.54 -0.42 -1.04
N VAL A 207 -2.31 -1.73 -0.90
CA VAL A 207 -0.97 -2.29 -0.74
C VAL A 207 -0.71 -3.30 -1.85
N ALA A 208 -0.28 -2.82 -3.02
CA ALA A 208 -0.18 -3.59 -4.26
C ALA A 208 0.65 -4.86 -4.14
N GLU A 209 1.74 -4.82 -3.38
CA GLU A 209 2.61 -5.95 -3.08
C GLU A 209 1.90 -7.09 -2.33
N ASN A 210 0.71 -6.82 -1.76
CA ASN A 210 -0.13 -7.83 -1.12
C ASN A 210 -1.14 -8.52 -2.06
N PHE A 211 -1.22 -8.12 -3.33
CA PHE A 211 -2.18 -8.64 -4.31
C PHE A 211 -1.47 -9.11 -5.58
N PRO A 212 -0.77 -10.27 -5.55
CA PRO A 212 0.02 -10.76 -6.68
C PRO A 212 -0.84 -11.36 -7.81
N PHE A 213 -2.14 -11.06 -7.89
CA PHE A 213 -3.05 -11.60 -8.89
C PHE A 213 -2.55 -11.52 -10.35
N PRO A 214 -1.88 -10.43 -10.79
CA PRO A 214 -1.37 -10.34 -12.16
C PRO A 214 -0.45 -11.49 -12.59
N VAL A 215 0.28 -12.12 -11.67
CA VAL A 215 1.23 -13.19 -12.01
C VAL A 215 0.56 -14.50 -12.46
N CYS A 216 -0.75 -14.65 -12.20
CA CYS A 216 -1.49 -15.88 -12.53
C CYS A 216 -2.43 -15.77 -13.74
N LEU A 217 -2.42 -14.63 -14.43
CA LEU A 217 -3.40 -14.34 -15.49
C LEU A 217 -3.30 -15.27 -16.68
N ASP A 218 -2.10 -15.63 -17.13
CA ASP A 218 -1.94 -16.55 -18.27
C ASP A 218 -2.47 -17.95 -17.94
N THR A 219 -2.24 -18.43 -16.71
CA THR A 219 -2.78 -19.69 -16.23
C THR A 219 -4.31 -19.63 -16.14
N LEU A 220 -4.87 -18.54 -15.63
CA LEU A 220 -6.32 -18.35 -15.58
C LEU A 220 -6.94 -18.27 -16.98
N ASP A 221 -6.33 -17.53 -17.90
CA ASP A 221 -6.78 -17.46 -19.29
C ASP A 221 -6.79 -18.85 -19.93
N PHE A 222 -5.75 -19.63 -19.71
CA PHE A 222 -5.69 -21.01 -20.19
C PHE A 222 -6.79 -21.89 -19.59
N VAL A 223 -7.00 -21.83 -18.27
CA VAL A 223 -8.03 -22.62 -17.58
C VAL A 223 -9.43 -22.21 -18.03
N PHE A 224 -9.69 -20.91 -18.18
CA PHE A 224 -10.99 -20.39 -18.58
C PHE A 224 -11.29 -20.70 -20.05
N LYS A 225 -10.30 -20.67 -20.94
CA LYS A 225 -10.48 -21.04 -22.35
C LYS A 225 -10.69 -22.54 -22.54
N ASN A 226 -9.95 -23.38 -21.81
CA ASN A 226 -9.86 -24.82 -22.12
C ASN A 226 -10.65 -25.74 -21.17
N LYS A 227 -10.86 -25.33 -19.91
CA LYS A 227 -11.42 -26.23 -18.87
C LYS A 227 -12.73 -25.74 -18.26
N ILE A 228 -13.12 -24.48 -18.44
CA ILE A 228 -14.29 -23.91 -17.77
C ILE A 228 -15.60 -24.67 -18.02
N SER A 229 -15.77 -25.24 -19.22
CA SER A 229 -16.98 -25.98 -19.60
C SER A 229 -17.13 -27.29 -18.80
N GLN A 230 -16.03 -27.90 -18.40
CA GLN A 230 -16.02 -29.11 -17.56
C GLN A 230 -16.47 -28.77 -16.13
N TYR A 231 -15.98 -27.66 -15.58
CA TYR A 231 -16.40 -27.16 -14.27
C TYR A 231 -17.89 -26.77 -14.25
N LYS A 232 -18.39 -26.11 -15.30
CA LYS A 232 -19.82 -25.71 -15.40
C LYS A 232 -20.79 -26.90 -15.38
N LYS A 233 -20.39 -28.06 -15.90
CA LYS A 233 -21.26 -29.24 -16.00
C LYS A 233 -21.26 -30.11 -14.74
N SER A 234 -20.18 -30.09 -13.98
CA SER A 234 -19.92 -31.10 -12.95
C SER A 234 -20.26 -30.63 -11.53
N LYS A 235 -20.23 -29.33 -11.26
CA LYS A 235 -20.31 -28.81 -9.89
C LYS A 235 -21.09 -27.49 -9.83
N LYS A 236 -21.61 -27.15 -8.65
CA LYS A 236 -22.12 -25.80 -8.37
C LYS A 236 -20.97 -24.79 -8.59
N SER A 237 -21.27 -23.64 -9.20
CA SER A 237 -20.26 -22.62 -9.54
C SER A 237 -19.38 -22.21 -8.36
N ILE A 238 -19.96 -22.13 -7.16
CA ILE A 238 -19.23 -21.78 -5.94
C ILE A 238 -18.18 -22.83 -5.55
N ILE A 239 -18.52 -24.12 -5.64
CA ILE A 239 -17.58 -25.21 -5.33
C ILE A 239 -16.49 -25.28 -6.38
N ALA A 240 -16.86 -25.20 -7.66
CA ALA A 240 -15.88 -25.17 -8.76
C ALA A 240 -14.91 -23.97 -8.64
N ALA A 241 -15.40 -22.77 -8.31
CA ALA A 241 -14.53 -21.61 -8.12
C ALA A 241 -13.55 -21.79 -6.97
N THR A 242 -13.99 -22.47 -5.90
CA THR A 242 -13.17 -22.77 -4.73
C THR A 242 -12.03 -23.73 -5.10
N GLU A 243 -12.34 -24.77 -5.87
CA GLU A 243 -11.33 -25.72 -6.36
C GLU A 243 -10.33 -25.07 -7.31
N ILE A 244 -10.79 -24.24 -8.26
CA ILE A 244 -9.90 -23.50 -9.16
C ILE A 244 -8.94 -22.61 -8.37
N ALA A 245 -9.43 -21.90 -7.35
CA ALA A 245 -8.60 -21.06 -6.49
C ALA A 245 -7.54 -21.83 -5.71
N GLU A 246 -7.87 -23.02 -5.22
CA GLU A 246 -6.91 -23.89 -4.51
C GLU A 246 -5.91 -24.55 -5.45
N GLU A 247 -6.36 -25.06 -6.59
CA GLU A 247 -5.52 -25.74 -7.57
C GLU A 247 -4.50 -24.77 -8.19
N ILE A 248 -4.97 -23.61 -8.67
CA ILE A 248 -4.08 -22.59 -9.23
C ILE A 248 -3.25 -21.98 -8.12
N GLY A 249 -3.84 -21.66 -6.96
CA GLY A 249 -3.11 -21.11 -5.82
C GLY A 249 -1.89 -21.95 -5.46
N LYS A 250 -2.04 -23.27 -5.33
CA LYS A 250 -0.93 -24.20 -5.02
C LYS A 250 0.21 -24.21 -6.05
N ALA A 251 -0.04 -23.78 -7.29
CA ALA A 251 1.00 -23.67 -8.31
C ALA A 251 1.89 -22.43 -8.14
N TYR A 252 1.47 -21.45 -7.34
CA TYR A 252 2.20 -20.22 -7.07
C TYR A 252 2.72 -20.20 -5.64
N ASP A 253 4.00 -20.50 -5.49
CA ASP A 253 4.72 -20.52 -4.22
C ASP A 253 5.16 -19.12 -3.74
N ASP A 254 5.84 -19.07 -2.60
CA ASP A 254 6.38 -17.83 -2.04
C ASP A 254 7.36 -17.15 -3.00
N SER A 255 8.14 -17.91 -3.78
CA SER A 255 9.06 -17.36 -4.78
C SER A 255 8.31 -16.54 -5.84
N SER A 256 7.20 -17.07 -6.35
CA SER A 256 6.34 -16.37 -7.32
C SER A 256 5.75 -15.08 -6.75
N ILE A 257 5.40 -15.07 -5.47
CA ILE A 257 4.91 -13.88 -4.76
C ILE A 257 6.04 -12.86 -4.57
N GLU A 258 7.25 -13.29 -4.24
CA GLU A 258 8.40 -12.38 -4.13
C GLU A 258 8.80 -11.78 -5.49
N GLN A 259 8.63 -12.51 -6.59
CA GLN A 259 8.80 -11.95 -7.94
C GLN A 259 7.82 -10.79 -8.18
N TRP A 260 6.55 -10.93 -7.80
CA TRP A 260 5.59 -9.81 -7.85
C TRP A 260 6.05 -8.59 -7.03
N ARG A 261 6.60 -8.82 -5.85
CA ARG A 261 7.08 -7.73 -4.97
C ARG A 261 8.25 -6.98 -5.57
N SER A 262 9.13 -7.68 -6.30
CA SER A 262 10.27 -7.07 -6.97
C SER A 262 9.88 -6.02 -8.01
N PHE A 263 8.66 -6.10 -8.54
CA PHE A 263 8.07 -5.06 -9.39
C PHE A 263 7.18 -4.07 -8.61
N SER A 264 6.23 -4.59 -7.83
CA SER A 264 5.16 -3.78 -7.24
C SER A 264 5.62 -2.77 -6.19
N ILE A 265 6.67 -3.09 -5.41
CA ILE A 265 7.22 -2.16 -4.42
C ILE A 265 7.89 -0.96 -5.11
N PRO A 266 8.89 -1.14 -6.00
CA PRO A 266 9.46 -0.01 -6.77
C PRO A 266 8.43 0.77 -7.58
N ALA A 267 7.46 0.08 -8.20
CA ALA A 267 6.39 0.72 -8.95
C ALA A 267 5.55 1.66 -8.08
N GLN A 268 5.19 1.21 -6.87
CA GLN A 268 4.47 2.05 -5.92
C GLN A 268 5.32 3.20 -5.41
N GLU A 269 6.60 2.99 -5.08
CA GLU A 269 7.50 4.09 -4.69
C GLU A 269 7.52 5.20 -5.76
N MET A 270 7.66 4.84 -7.04
CA MET A 270 7.57 5.80 -8.15
C MET A 270 6.18 6.43 -8.31
N ALA A 271 5.10 5.66 -8.15
CA ALA A 271 3.74 6.20 -8.28
C ALA A 271 3.45 7.29 -7.22
N TRP A 272 3.92 7.09 -5.99
CA TRP A 272 3.77 8.06 -4.89
C TRP A 272 4.69 9.29 -5.02
N LEU A 273 5.78 9.16 -5.78
CA LEU A 273 6.62 10.27 -6.24
C LEU A 273 6.01 11.03 -7.44
N GLY A 274 4.85 10.59 -7.95
CA GLY A 274 4.12 11.27 -9.02
C GLY A 274 4.51 10.84 -10.44
N HIS A 275 5.31 9.78 -10.59
CA HIS A 275 5.65 9.25 -11.91
C HIS A 275 4.41 8.66 -12.61
N SER A 276 4.32 8.88 -13.91
CA SER A 276 3.24 8.31 -14.72
C SER A 276 3.43 6.80 -14.93
N PRO A 277 2.35 6.03 -15.19
CA PRO A 277 2.45 4.61 -15.51
C PRO A 277 3.44 4.28 -16.65
N LYS A 278 3.58 5.16 -17.66
CA LYS A 278 4.54 4.99 -18.76
C LYS A 278 5.98 5.06 -18.28
N SER A 279 6.27 6.01 -17.38
CA SER A 279 7.59 6.20 -16.77
C SER A 279 7.94 5.05 -15.83
N ILE A 280 6.98 4.59 -15.01
CA ILE A 280 7.15 3.44 -14.11
C ILE A 280 7.50 2.17 -14.90
N LEU A 281 6.71 1.85 -15.93
CA LEU A 281 6.96 0.67 -16.78
C LEU A 281 8.28 0.83 -17.55
N GLY A 282 8.57 2.02 -18.06
CA GLY A 282 9.84 2.32 -18.72
C GLY A 282 11.05 2.09 -17.82
N ALA A 283 10.97 2.52 -16.56
CA ALA A 283 12.05 2.36 -15.60
C ALA A 283 12.27 0.87 -15.31
N ALA A 284 11.19 0.12 -15.07
CA ALA A 284 11.26 -1.32 -14.85
C ALA A 284 11.87 -2.06 -16.04
N ILE A 285 11.47 -1.75 -17.28
CA ILE A 285 11.90 -2.48 -18.48
C ILE A 285 13.34 -2.12 -18.87
N TYR A 286 13.70 -0.83 -18.90
CA TYR A 286 14.95 -0.38 -19.50
C TYR A 286 16.10 -0.20 -18.50
N THR A 287 15.83 -0.17 -17.20
CA THR A 287 16.85 0.15 -16.19
C THR A 287 16.98 -0.86 -15.06
N SER A 288 15.97 -1.73 -14.86
CA SER A 288 16.04 -2.77 -13.84
C SER A 288 17.11 -3.80 -14.16
N GLU A 289 17.84 -4.28 -13.15
CA GLU A 289 18.70 -5.46 -13.27
C GLU A 289 17.95 -6.76 -12.94
N ASN A 290 16.74 -6.65 -12.38
CA ASN A 290 15.88 -7.78 -12.06
C ASN A 290 15.02 -8.16 -13.27
N THR A 291 15.31 -9.34 -13.86
CA THR A 291 14.61 -9.90 -15.01
C THR A 291 13.13 -10.20 -14.75
N TYR A 292 12.76 -10.54 -13.51
CA TYR A 292 11.36 -10.74 -13.14
C TYR A 292 10.60 -9.42 -13.15
N ALA A 293 11.21 -8.35 -12.61
CA ALA A 293 10.60 -7.02 -12.64
C ALA A 293 10.40 -6.52 -14.08
N GLN A 294 11.38 -6.76 -14.97
CA GLN A 294 11.27 -6.48 -16.40
C GLN A 294 10.11 -7.25 -17.04
N SER A 295 10.06 -8.57 -16.83
CA SER A 295 9.03 -9.43 -17.43
C SER A 295 7.61 -9.09 -16.94
N ILE A 296 7.45 -8.76 -15.65
CA ILE A 296 6.17 -8.31 -15.11
C ILE A 296 5.76 -6.97 -15.71
N ALA A 297 6.72 -6.05 -15.87
CA ALA A 297 6.46 -4.75 -16.49
C ALA A 297 6.02 -4.88 -17.95
N ASP A 298 6.69 -5.74 -18.74
CA ASP A 298 6.28 -6.05 -20.12
C ASP A 298 4.86 -6.61 -20.18
N MET A 299 4.54 -7.57 -19.31
CA MET A 299 3.21 -8.17 -19.22
C MET A 299 2.15 -7.12 -18.85
N LEU A 300 2.44 -6.22 -17.90
CA LEU A 300 1.54 -5.11 -17.55
C LEU A 300 1.38 -4.12 -18.71
N ALA A 301 2.46 -3.78 -19.41
CA ALA A 301 2.45 -2.87 -20.55
C ALA A 301 1.55 -3.40 -21.67
N GLU A 302 1.67 -4.69 -22.01
CA GLU A 302 0.85 -5.35 -23.01
C GLU A 302 -0.63 -5.41 -22.58
N ARG A 303 -0.91 -5.86 -21.35
CA ARG A 303 -2.27 -6.06 -20.84
C ARG A 303 -3.05 -4.76 -20.64
N MET A 304 -2.33 -3.67 -20.32
CA MET A 304 -2.92 -2.35 -20.11
C MET A 304 -2.88 -1.46 -21.36
N ASP A 305 -2.29 -1.94 -22.47
CA ASP A 305 -2.04 -1.15 -23.69
C ASP A 305 -1.28 0.17 -23.39
N ILE A 306 -0.29 0.09 -22.50
CA ILE A 306 0.54 1.23 -22.11
C ILE A 306 1.89 1.10 -22.79
N LYS A 307 2.20 2.02 -23.70
CA LYS A 307 3.55 2.13 -24.28
C LYS A 307 4.54 2.66 -23.24
N PRO A 308 5.54 1.85 -22.80
CA PRO A 308 6.55 2.30 -21.84
C PRO A 308 7.39 3.44 -22.41
N GLU A 309 7.84 4.34 -21.54
CA GLU A 309 8.76 5.41 -21.91
C GLU A 309 10.19 4.89 -21.98
N VAL A 310 10.92 5.21 -23.06
CA VAL A 310 12.33 4.81 -23.19
C VAL A 310 13.19 5.72 -22.31
N ILE A 311 13.74 5.16 -21.24
CA ILE A 311 14.61 5.89 -20.31
C ILE A 311 16.07 5.53 -20.64
N SER A 312 16.80 6.47 -21.22
CA SER A 312 18.20 6.29 -21.65
C SER A 312 19.20 6.48 -20.51
N THR A 313 18.88 7.28 -19.50
CA THR A 313 19.63 7.43 -18.24
C THR A 313 18.80 8.30 -17.29
N SER A 314 18.33 7.74 -16.17
CA SER A 314 17.62 8.54 -15.17
C SER A 314 18.60 9.48 -14.45
N GLN A 315 18.33 10.78 -14.45
CA GLN A 315 18.98 11.72 -13.53
C GLN A 315 18.22 11.85 -12.20
N GLU A 316 17.14 11.09 -12.07
CA GLU A 316 16.21 11.07 -10.95
C GLU A 316 16.31 9.73 -10.22
N TYR A 317 15.81 9.70 -8.99
CA TYR A 317 15.75 8.48 -8.20
C TYR A 317 14.96 7.40 -8.94
N ASN A 318 15.53 6.20 -9.02
CA ASN A 318 14.89 5.09 -9.67
C ASN A 318 15.02 3.82 -8.83
N PRO A 319 13.92 3.38 -8.16
CA PRO A 319 13.95 2.23 -7.28
C PRO A 319 14.12 0.89 -8.02
N PHE A 320 14.04 0.87 -9.35
CA PHE A 320 14.37 -0.31 -10.15
C PHE A 320 15.88 -0.48 -10.39
N THR A 321 16.68 0.58 -10.24
CA THR A 321 18.14 0.50 -10.44
C THR A 321 18.90 0.10 -9.17
N ALA A 322 20.15 -0.32 -9.34
CA ALA A 322 21.06 -0.62 -8.24
C ALA A 322 21.21 0.58 -7.27
N GLN A 323 21.30 0.30 -5.96
CA GLN A 323 21.36 1.36 -4.95
C GLN A 323 22.61 2.24 -5.11
N GLU A 324 23.72 1.66 -5.55
CA GLU A 324 24.97 2.37 -5.84
C GLU A 324 24.81 3.38 -7.00
N ALA A 325 23.86 3.16 -7.91
CA ALA A 325 23.53 4.14 -8.95
C ALA A 325 22.74 5.32 -8.36
N ASN A 326 21.74 5.03 -7.53
CA ASN A 326 20.96 6.05 -6.83
C ASN A 326 21.82 6.89 -5.87
N GLU A 327 22.72 6.27 -5.11
CA GLU A 327 23.67 6.96 -4.23
C GLU A 327 24.58 7.91 -5.05
N ARG A 328 25.10 7.46 -6.19
CA ARG A 328 25.92 8.31 -7.07
C ARG A 328 25.13 9.51 -7.59
N ILE A 329 23.86 9.32 -7.97
CA ILE A 329 22.99 10.43 -8.38
C ILE A 329 22.74 11.39 -7.22
N HIS A 330 22.45 10.87 -6.02
CA HIS A 330 22.29 11.67 -4.81
C HIS A 330 23.52 12.54 -4.55
N LYS A 331 24.72 11.95 -4.47
CA LYS A 331 25.97 12.69 -4.24
C LYS A 331 26.25 13.71 -5.34
N LYS A 332 25.92 13.39 -6.60
CA LYS A 332 26.04 14.34 -7.72
C LYS A 332 25.10 15.53 -7.55
N GLN A 333 23.85 15.31 -7.18
CA GLN A 333 22.88 16.39 -6.95
C GLN A 333 23.27 17.26 -5.75
N CYS A 334 23.71 16.66 -4.65
CA CYS A 334 24.25 17.38 -3.49
C CYS A 334 25.43 18.28 -3.88
N ASN A 335 26.37 17.75 -4.68
CA ASN A 335 27.51 18.50 -5.19
C ASN A 335 27.11 19.67 -6.12
N GLN A 336 26.16 19.45 -7.03
CA GLN A 336 25.66 20.51 -7.90
C GLN A 336 24.96 21.62 -7.11
N LEU A 337 24.22 21.25 -6.06
CA LEU A 337 23.52 22.18 -5.21
C LEU A 337 24.48 23.06 -4.42
N ILE A 338 25.46 22.48 -3.73
CA ILE A 338 26.44 23.26 -2.96
C ILE A 338 27.25 24.19 -3.86
N ASP A 339 27.59 23.77 -5.08
CA ASP A 339 28.29 24.60 -6.05
C ASP A 339 27.48 25.83 -6.46
N SER A 340 26.18 25.63 -6.69
CA SER A 340 25.26 26.73 -6.99
C SER A 340 25.15 27.71 -5.81
N ILE A 341 25.05 27.19 -4.58
CA ILE A 341 24.94 28.01 -3.36
C ILE A 341 26.21 28.83 -3.14
N LEU A 342 27.39 28.18 -3.14
CA LEU A 342 28.66 28.86 -2.86
C LEU A 342 28.98 29.91 -3.92
N ASN A 343 28.65 29.67 -5.20
CA ASN A 343 28.80 30.67 -6.24
C ASN A 343 27.92 31.90 -5.98
N LYS A 344 26.67 31.72 -5.56
CA LYS A 344 25.79 32.84 -5.20
C LYS A 344 26.27 33.61 -3.97
N ILE A 345 26.78 32.92 -2.96
CA ILE A 345 27.39 33.58 -1.80
C ILE A 345 28.63 34.37 -2.23
N HIS A 346 29.43 33.86 -3.15
CA HIS A 346 30.58 34.58 -3.69
C HIS A 346 30.17 35.87 -4.41
N GLU A 347 29.12 35.81 -5.23
CA GLU A 347 28.61 36.95 -6.01
C GLU A 347 27.89 37.99 -5.16
N GLU A 348 27.01 37.56 -4.26
CA GLU A 348 26.07 38.43 -3.53
C GLU A 348 26.50 38.72 -2.09
N LYS A 349 27.51 38.00 -1.57
CA LYS A 349 27.96 38.04 -0.16
C LYS A 349 26.84 37.79 0.85
N ASN A 350 25.78 37.10 0.43
CA ASN A 350 24.61 36.81 1.25
C ASN A 350 24.51 35.30 1.51
N HIS A 351 24.74 34.88 2.75
CA HIS A 351 24.64 33.48 3.17
C HIS A 351 23.23 33.05 3.63
N ALA A 352 22.25 33.97 3.63
CA ALA A 352 20.85 33.64 3.97
C ALA A 352 20.23 32.63 2.99
N ILE A 353 20.74 32.58 1.75
CA ILE A 353 20.32 31.62 0.72
C ILE A 353 20.43 30.16 1.18
N ILE A 354 21.35 29.83 2.10
CA ILE A 354 21.48 28.47 2.63
C ILE A 354 20.21 28.06 3.37
N MET A 355 19.64 28.95 4.19
CA MET A 355 18.40 28.66 4.94
C MET A 355 17.20 28.51 4.01
N GLU A 356 17.10 29.36 2.98
CA GLU A 356 16.03 29.24 1.99
C GLU A 356 16.08 27.89 1.28
N VAL A 357 17.28 27.40 0.94
CA VAL A 357 17.43 26.08 0.31
C VAL A 357 17.10 24.95 1.28
N ILE A 358 17.53 25.03 2.54
CA ILE A 358 17.18 24.03 3.57
C ILE A 358 15.66 23.94 3.72
N GLN A 359 14.96 25.08 3.81
CA GLN A 359 13.50 25.11 3.91
C GLN A 359 12.85 24.46 2.70
N LYS A 360 13.33 24.76 1.48
CA LYS A 360 12.83 24.12 0.25
C LYS A 360 13.05 22.60 0.28
N GLN A 361 14.24 22.13 0.64
CA GLN A 361 14.52 20.70 0.74
C GLN A 361 13.60 19.99 1.74
N ASN A 362 13.34 20.60 2.90
CA ASN A 362 12.44 20.04 3.90
C ASN A 362 10.98 20.00 3.42
N ILE A 363 10.53 21.01 2.66
CA ILE A 363 9.20 20.95 2.00
C ILE A 363 9.17 19.81 0.97
N PHE A 364 10.23 19.62 0.19
CA PHE A 364 10.30 18.52 -0.78
C PHE A 364 10.31 17.12 -0.11
N LEU A 365 10.83 17.00 1.11
CA LEU A 365 10.71 15.76 1.90
C LEU A 365 9.25 15.37 2.17
N GLN A 366 8.34 16.33 2.32
CA GLN A 366 6.89 16.05 2.45
C GLN A 366 6.33 15.31 1.23
N ASN A 367 6.96 15.51 0.06
CA ASN A 367 6.61 14.82 -1.17
C ASN A 367 7.48 13.56 -1.42
N THR A 368 8.13 13.03 -0.39
CA THR A 368 8.91 11.77 -0.38
C THR A 368 10.19 11.75 -1.24
N SER A 369 10.64 12.89 -1.77
CA SER A 369 11.89 12.96 -2.53
C SER A 369 13.10 13.16 -1.63
N LEU A 370 13.94 12.13 -1.52
CA LEU A 370 15.18 12.15 -0.70
C LEU A 370 16.46 12.24 -1.54
N ILE A 371 16.35 12.13 -2.87
CA ILE A 371 17.51 12.30 -3.73
C ILE A 371 17.94 13.77 -3.74
N GLY A 372 19.24 14.00 -3.52
CA GLY A 372 19.79 15.35 -3.37
C GLY A 372 19.45 16.05 -2.04
N TRP A 373 18.75 15.40 -1.10
CA TRP A 373 18.51 15.98 0.22
C TRP A 373 19.81 16.03 1.04
N CYS A 374 20.23 17.20 1.47
CA CYS A 374 21.51 17.40 2.16
C CYS A 374 21.42 18.49 3.23
N SER A 375 20.25 18.64 3.84
CA SER A 375 19.99 19.73 4.80
C SER A 375 20.91 19.68 6.03
N SER A 376 21.34 18.48 6.48
CA SER A 376 22.37 18.36 7.53
C SER A 376 23.67 19.05 7.13
N ALA A 377 24.19 18.71 5.94
CA ALA A 377 25.39 19.28 5.39
C ALA A 377 25.27 20.80 5.16
N LEU A 378 24.10 21.28 4.73
CA LEU A 378 23.85 22.72 4.58
C LEU A 378 23.84 23.46 5.93
N ILE A 379 23.31 22.86 7.00
CA ILE A 379 23.35 23.46 8.34
C ILE A 379 24.80 23.61 8.82
N GLN A 380 25.62 22.55 8.72
CA GLN A 380 27.03 22.63 9.14
C GLN A 380 27.82 23.65 8.31
N THR A 381 27.57 23.68 6.99
CA THR A 381 28.14 24.67 6.08
C THR A 381 27.77 26.10 6.50
N LYS A 382 26.50 26.34 6.84
CA LYS A 382 26.02 27.65 7.32
C LYS A 382 26.72 28.06 8.60
N ILE A 383 26.79 27.17 9.60
CA ILE A 383 27.45 27.43 10.88
C ILE A 383 28.91 27.85 10.64
N TYR A 384 29.63 27.13 9.78
CA TYR A 384 31.02 27.47 9.46
C TYR A 384 31.15 28.85 8.79
N ILE A 385 30.29 29.16 7.80
CA ILE A 385 30.32 30.45 7.10
C ILE A 385 29.97 31.61 8.04
N GLU A 386 28.98 31.45 8.92
CA GLU A 386 28.57 32.47 9.90
C GLU A 386 29.66 32.77 10.94
N GLN A 387 30.49 31.79 11.27
CA GLN A 387 31.64 31.95 12.16
C GLN A 387 32.87 32.53 11.47
N SER A 388 32.85 32.66 10.14
CA SER A 388 33.98 33.10 9.32
C SER A 388 33.83 34.56 8.88
N ASP A 389 34.93 35.32 8.87
CA ASP A 389 34.95 36.67 8.32
C ASP A 389 35.16 36.65 6.80
N LEU A 390 34.05 36.72 6.05
CA LEU A 390 34.02 36.73 4.59
C LEU A 390 34.75 37.92 3.94
N SER A 391 35.12 38.95 4.71
CA SER A 391 35.81 40.14 4.18
C SER A 391 37.30 39.91 3.90
N ASN A 392 37.93 38.91 4.52
CA ASN A 392 39.37 38.66 4.44
C ASN A 392 39.77 37.68 3.33
N ASP A 393 39.20 36.48 3.31
CA ASP A 393 39.52 35.41 2.34
C ASP A 393 38.28 34.61 1.95
N ILE A 394 37.39 35.23 1.18
CA ILE A 394 36.15 34.59 0.74
C ILE A 394 36.41 33.29 -0.04
N VAL A 395 37.47 33.22 -0.84
CA VAL A 395 37.75 32.05 -1.67
C VAL A 395 38.23 30.87 -0.82
N GLY A 396 39.14 31.10 0.13
CA GLY A 396 39.58 30.08 1.07
C GLY A 396 38.45 29.59 1.99
N ILE A 397 37.62 30.50 2.49
CA ILE A 397 36.46 30.18 3.33
C ILE A 397 35.48 29.30 2.57
N LEU A 398 35.05 29.70 1.37
CA LEU A 398 34.09 28.91 0.58
C LEU A 398 34.65 27.54 0.17
N LYS A 399 35.96 27.45 -0.10
CA LYS A 399 36.62 26.16 -0.36
C LYS A 399 36.56 25.23 0.85
N HIS A 400 36.81 25.74 2.05
CA HIS A 400 36.70 24.93 3.27
C HIS A 400 35.25 24.58 3.61
N ALA A 401 34.31 25.51 3.39
CA ALA A 401 32.88 25.27 3.55
C ALA A 401 32.42 24.10 2.66
N ARG A 402 32.94 23.98 1.44
CA ARG A 402 32.71 22.81 0.57
C ARG A 402 33.25 21.50 1.18
N THR A 403 34.41 21.54 1.82
CA THR A 403 34.97 20.36 2.51
C THR A 403 34.07 19.93 3.66
N VAL A 404 33.66 20.87 4.52
CA VAL A 404 32.71 20.61 5.62
C VAL A 404 31.41 20.01 5.09
N PHE A 405 30.87 20.56 4.00
CA PHE A 405 29.68 20.03 3.35
C PHE A 405 29.87 18.56 2.91
N GLN A 406 30.98 18.26 2.23
CA GLN A 406 31.23 16.92 1.71
C GLN A 406 31.40 15.88 2.83
N GLU A 407 32.12 16.24 3.90
CA GLU A 407 32.29 15.38 5.08
C GLU A 407 30.94 15.05 5.73
N GLU A 408 30.05 16.03 5.86
CA GLU A 408 28.73 15.83 6.43
C GLU A 408 27.79 15.04 5.50
N VAL A 409 27.86 15.24 4.17
CA VAL A 409 27.11 14.40 3.20
C VAL A 409 27.52 12.93 3.31
N ASP A 410 28.81 12.63 3.45
CA ASP A 410 29.30 11.26 3.58
C ASP A 410 29.07 10.67 4.99
N SER A 411 28.71 11.50 5.99
CA SER A 411 28.41 11.05 7.35
C SER A 411 27.05 10.37 7.49
N ILE A 412 26.10 10.66 6.61
CA ILE A 412 24.76 10.04 6.59
C ILE A 412 24.76 8.95 5.52
N PRO A 413 24.72 7.66 5.88
CA PRO A 413 24.69 6.58 4.91
C PRO A 413 23.47 6.67 4.00
N TRP A 414 23.66 6.30 2.72
CA TRP A 414 22.56 6.22 1.75
C TRP A 414 21.43 5.29 2.23
N ASP A 415 21.79 4.17 2.83
CA ASP A 415 20.82 3.20 3.36
C ASP A 415 19.90 3.81 4.42
N THR A 416 20.44 4.69 5.28
CA THR A 416 19.66 5.41 6.28
C THR A 416 18.65 6.36 5.63
N LEU A 417 19.07 7.11 4.60
CA LEU A 417 18.15 7.94 3.82
C LEU A 417 17.07 7.09 3.13
N MET A 418 17.43 5.93 2.58
CA MET A 418 16.48 5.02 1.94
C MET A 418 15.48 4.44 2.95
N HIS A 419 15.93 4.02 4.14
CA HIS A 419 15.05 3.55 5.21
C HIS A 419 14.08 4.63 5.67
N PHE A 420 14.57 5.86 5.83
CA PHE A 420 13.74 7.01 6.13
C PHE A 420 12.70 7.25 5.02
N SER A 421 13.11 7.20 3.74
CA SER A 421 12.21 7.31 2.57
C SER A 421 11.05 6.33 2.65
N ARG A 422 11.36 5.07 2.92
CA ARG A 422 10.37 4.00 3.03
C ARG A 422 9.44 4.20 4.21
N ALA A 423 9.92 4.74 5.32
CA ALA A 423 9.09 5.09 6.46
C ALA A 423 8.10 6.21 6.11
N LEU A 424 8.55 7.29 5.45
CA LEU A 424 7.69 8.37 4.97
C LEU A 424 6.65 7.86 3.96
N PHE A 425 7.09 7.07 2.98
CA PHE A 425 6.23 6.41 2.00
C PHE A 425 5.15 5.54 2.66
N ASN A 426 5.52 4.70 3.62
CA ASN A 426 4.57 3.83 4.34
C ASN A 426 3.57 4.63 5.18
N HIS A 427 4.00 5.73 5.80
CA HIS A 427 3.11 6.65 6.50
C HIS A 427 2.11 7.29 5.53
N ARG A 428 2.60 7.86 4.42
CA ARG A 428 1.78 8.54 3.40
C ARG A 428 0.74 7.63 2.75
N ARG A 429 1.06 6.35 2.54
CA ARG A 429 0.10 5.36 2.05
C ARG A 429 -1.10 5.17 2.97
N ASN A 430 -0.91 5.36 4.27
CA ASN A 430 -1.97 5.25 5.27
C ASN A 430 -2.65 6.59 5.57
N HIS A 431 -1.92 7.70 5.43
CA HIS A 431 -2.35 9.06 5.71
C HIS A 431 -2.08 9.96 4.51
N ILE A 432 -3.15 10.40 3.83
CA ILE A 432 -3.06 11.14 2.55
C ILE A 432 -2.22 12.43 2.68
N ASN A 433 -2.33 13.10 3.83
CA ASN A 433 -1.61 14.34 4.12
C ASN A 433 -0.58 14.08 5.20
N GLN A 434 0.70 14.18 4.83
CA GLN A 434 1.82 14.10 5.76
C GLN A 434 2.30 15.52 6.07
N THR A 435 2.28 15.89 7.35
CA THR A 435 2.74 17.18 7.86
C THR A 435 4.22 17.15 8.21
N MET A 436 4.85 18.31 8.46
CA MET A 436 6.24 18.34 8.95
C MET A 436 6.37 17.67 10.32
N ASP A 437 5.38 17.83 11.19
CA ASP A 437 5.36 17.19 12.50
C ASP A 437 5.33 15.66 12.37
N ASP A 438 4.59 15.12 11.40
CA ASP A 438 4.61 13.67 11.11
C ASP A 438 6.00 13.20 10.69
N ILE A 439 6.72 13.98 9.85
CA ILE A 439 8.08 13.67 9.42
C ILE A 439 9.06 13.69 10.61
N ILE A 440 8.94 14.68 11.49
CA ILE A 440 9.74 14.80 12.71
C ILE A 440 9.49 13.60 13.63
N ASN A 441 8.22 13.22 13.84
CA ASN A 441 7.86 12.07 14.66
C ASN A 441 8.44 10.77 14.10
N ILE A 442 8.35 10.55 12.78
CA ILE A 442 8.96 9.38 12.13
C ILE A 442 10.49 9.35 12.31
N ALA A 443 11.14 10.53 12.29
CA ALA A 443 12.58 10.62 12.53
C ALA A 443 12.95 10.38 14.01
N ASP A 444 12.05 10.68 14.95
CA ASP A 444 12.25 10.45 16.39
C ASP A 444 12.06 8.97 16.79
N GLU A 445 11.21 8.24 16.07
CA GLU A 445 10.85 6.84 16.37
C GLU A 445 12.01 5.84 16.21
N ASN A 446 13.11 6.23 15.53
CA ASN A 446 14.24 5.35 15.26
C ASN A 446 15.57 6.08 15.40
N ASP A 447 16.43 5.58 16.29
CA ASP A 447 17.77 6.11 16.56
C ASP A 447 18.64 6.22 15.30
N GLU A 448 18.40 5.38 14.28
CA GLU A 448 19.08 5.47 12.97
C GLU A 448 18.87 6.84 12.29
N PHE A 449 17.76 7.53 12.59
CA PHE A 449 17.38 8.80 11.99
C PHE A 449 17.77 10.03 12.84
N ALA A 450 18.53 9.86 13.93
CA ALA A 450 18.85 10.93 14.87
C ALA A 450 19.43 12.20 14.21
N SER A 451 20.33 12.05 13.22
CA SER A 451 20.89 13.19 12.48
C SER A 451 19.82 13.92 11.66
N ILE A 452 18.88 13.18 11.05
CA ILE A 452 17.76 13.75 10.29
C ILE A 452 16.81 14.49 11.23
N TYR A 453 16.46 13.87 12.37
CA TYR A 453 15.61 14.47 13.41
C TYR A 453 16.18 15.81 13.91
N HIS A 454 17.48 15.85 14.22
CA HIS A 454 18.12 17.07 14.71
C HIS A 454 18.01 18.21 13.68
N VAL A 455 18.22 17.92 12.40
CA VAL A 455 18.12 18.91 11.32
C VAL A 455 16.70 19.46 11.21
N LEU A 456 15.70 18.59 11.15
CA LEU A 456 14.29 18.97 11.01
C LEU A 456 13.83 19.84 12.18
N THR A 457 14.16 19.45 13.41
CA THR A 457 13.80 20.20 14.62
C THR A 457 14.51 21.55 14.71
N THR A 458 15.77 21.64 14.31
CA THR A 458 16.53 22.91 14.29
C THR A 458 15.88 23.94 13.38
N VAL A 459 15.47 23.51 12.18
CA VAL A 459 14.82 24.38 11.19
C VAL A 459 13.43 24.79 11.65
N ASN A 460 12.63 23.84 12.16
CA ASN A 460 11.28 24.10 12.65
C ASN A 460 11.29 25.11 13.82
N ASN A 461 12.22 24.96 14.75
CA ASN A 461 12.39 25.88 15.88
C ASN A 461 12.84 27.28 15.46
N ALA A 462 13.62 27.40 14.38
CA ALA A 462 14.01 28.70 13.82
C ALA A 462 12.84 29.42 13.13
N GLN A 463 11.96 28.70 12.45
CA GLN A 463 10.75 29.24 11.81
C GLN A 463 9.75 29.75 12.86
N ASN A 464 9.45 28.95 13.88
CA ASN A 464 8.53 29.34 14.96
C ASN A 464 8.99 30.59 15.72
N LYS A 465 10.30 30.83 15.84
CA LYS A 465 10.87 32.05 16.42
C LYS A 465 10.77 33.28 15.52
N THR A 466 10.67 33.08 14.21
CA THR A 466 10.59 34.16 13.21
C THR A 466 9.12 34.60 13.05
N GLU A 467 8.19 33.65 12.97
CA GLU A 467 6.73 33.91 12.91
C GLU A 467 6.17 34.52 14.21
N ALA A 468 6.77 34.22 15.36
CA ALA A 468 6.41 34.88 16.62
C ALA A 468 6.89 36.34 16.70
N ASN A 469 7.81 36.76 15.82
CA ASN A 469 8.39 38.10 15.81
C ASN A 469 7.86 38.99 14.66
N ASP A 470 7.45 38.41 13.53
CA ASP A 470 6.94 39.14 12.36
C ASP A 470 5.44 38.90 12.16
N GLY A 471 4.62 39.79 12.72
CA GLY A 471 3.25 39.98 12.26
C GLY A 471 3.25 40.74 10.93
N GLU A 472 2.70 40.11 9.88
CA GLU A 472 2.55 40.57 8.48
C GLU A 472 3.79 40.43 7.57
N LEU A 473 3.68 39.55 6.56
CA LEU A 473 3.69 39.93 5.13
C LEU A 473 3.33 38.77 4.17
N ASP A 474 2.72 39.16 3.05
CA ASP A 474 2.07 38.42 1.95
C ASP A 474 3.00 37.49 1.12
N PRO A 475 2.46 36.55 0.30
CA PRO A 475 3.20 35.39 -0.19
C PRO A 475 3.92 35.57 -1.53
N THR A 476 4.92 34.68 -1.71
CA THR A 476 5.57 34.14 -2.92
C THR A 476 6.60 34.97 -3.70
N PRO A 477 7.89 34.56 -3.65
CA PRO A 477 8.88 34.82 -4.70
C PRO A 477 8.96 33.65 -5.71
N ASN A 478 9.32 34.01 -6.95
CA ASN A 478 9.23 33.21 -8.17
C ASN A 478 10.17 31.97 -8.19
N ILE A 479 9.61 30.83 -8.62
CA ILE A 479 10.07 29.44 -8.33
C ILE A 479 10.99 28.85 -9.44
N SER A 480 11.13 29.50 -10.59
CA SER A 480 11.70 28.90 -11.81
C SER A 480 13.23 28.75 -11.87
N ASN A 481 13.99 29.34 -10.94
CA ASN A 481 15.44 29.52 -11.13
C ASN A 481 16.34 28.49 -10.41
N PHE A 482 15.75 27.51 -9.72
CA PHE A 482 16.51 26.53 -8.90
C PHE A 482 16.07 25.08 -9.09
N ILE A 483 15.17 24.84 -10.04
CA ILE A 483 14.60 23.52 -10.32
C ILE A 483 15.10 23.08 -11.70
N SER A 484 15.57 21.84 -11.79
CA SER A 484 15.70 21.16 -13.09
C SER A 484 14.35 21.25 -13.79
N PRO A 485 14.24 21.70 -15.07
CA PRO A 485 12.97 21.98 -15.75
C PRO A 485 11.91 20.86 -15.75
N ASN A 486 12.27 19.65 -15.30
CA ASN A 486 11.41 18.49 -15.21
C ASN A 486 10.66 18.34 -13.87
N ALA A 487 11.06 19.01 -12.77
CA ALA A 487 10.39 18.84 -11.47
C ALA A 487 9.13 19.71 -11.29
N ILE A 488 8.74 20.50 -12.30
CA ILE A 488 7.50 21.27 -12.34
C ILE A 488 6.67 20.83 -13.55
N LYS A 489 6.29 19.56 -13.60
CA LYS A 489 5.20 19.10 -14.48
C LYS A 489 4.29 18.16 -13.71
N GLY A 490 3.31 18.74 -13.03
CA GLY A 490 2.29 17.98 -12.32
C GLY A 490 1.63 18.80 -11.20
N ALA A 491 0.98 19.91 -11.57
CA ALA A 491 -0.08 20.53 -10.78
C ALA A 491 -1.33 20.60 -11.67
#